data_AF-A0A7Y1A9L8-F1
#
_entry.id   AF-A0A7Y1A9L8-F1
#
_cell.length_a   1.000
_cell.length_b   1.000
_cell.length_c   1.000
_cell.angle_alpha   90.00
_cell.angle_beta   90.00
_cell.angle_gamma   90.00
#
_symmetry.space_group_name_H-M   'P 1'
#
loop_
_entity.id
_entity.type
_entity.pdbx_description
1 polymer ?
#
loop_
_entity_poly.entity_id
_entity_poly.type
_entity_poly.pdbx_seq_one_letter_code
_entity_poly.pdbx_strand_id
1 'polypeptide(L)'
;MKSLVDHLSQYAAYHRDPRNIASHFIGIPLIVVAVAALLSRPEWPLAGLWLSPALIVALLAAWFYLRLELALGVLMSVLMGLSVWAGHVLAAQSTPVWLSGGIGMFVVGWVIQFVGHYYEGKKPAFVDDVSGLIVGPLFVVAELAFLLGLRHELKEQIEHRSGPVARRNLKPREV
;
A
#
# COMPACT_ATOMS: atom_id res chain seq x y z
N MET A 1 17.54 -3.24 11.40
CA MET A 1 16.42 -2.88 10.50
C MET A 1 15.89 -1.53 10.94
N LYS A 2 15.43 -0.67 10.01
CA LYS A 2 14.66 0.52 10.36
C LYS A 2 13.44 0.11 11.21
N SER A 3 13.05 0.92 12.18
CA SER A 3 11.86 0.68 13.00
C SER A 3 10.56 0.96 12.24
N LEU A 4 9.42 0.56 12.78
CA LEU A 4 8.09 0.94 12.28
C LEU A 4 7.99 2.46 12.08
N VAL A 5 8.41 3.23 13.09
CA VAL A 5 8.36 4.68 13.11
C VAL A 5 9.27 5.26 12.03
N ASP A 6 10.47 4.70 11.84
CA ASP A 6 11.39 5.15 10.79
C ASP A 6 10.77 4.96 9.40
N HIS A 7 10.23 3.78 9.11
CA HIS A 7 9.59 3.48 7.83
C HIS A 7 8.39 4.38 7.56
N LEU A 8 7.46 4.47 8.51
CA LEU A 8 6.25 5.26 8.35
C LEU A 8 6.56 6.76 8.29
N SER A 9 7.51 7.27 9.07
CA SER A 9 7.89 8.69 9.01
C SER A 9 8.56 9.06 7.70
N GLN A 10 9.46 8.20 7.20
CA GLN A 10 10.12 8.42 5.91
C GLN A 10 9.10 8.42 4.76
N TYR A 11 8.19 7.44 4.75
CA TYR A 11 7.15 7.38 3.73
C TYR A 11 6.20 8.57 3.83
N ALA A 12 5.74 8.88 5.04
CA ALA A 12 4.77 9.95 5.24
C ALA A 12 5.35 11.35 4.97
N ALA A 13 6.67 11.55 5.01
CA ALA A 13 7.28 12.79 4.52
C ALA A 13 6.94 13.10 3.05
N TYR A 14 6.58 12.09 2.25
CA TYR A 14 6.08 12.25 0.87
C TYR A 14 4.55 12.38 0.79
N HIS A 15 3.82 12.25 1.88
CA HIS A 15 2.35 12.12 1.89
C HIS A 15 1.75 12.86 3.09
N ARG A 16 1.74 14.20 3.04
CA ARG A 16 1.15 15.05 4.10
C ARG A 16 -0.04 15.88 3.65
N ASP A 17 -0.29 15.99 2.35
CA ASP A 17 -1.54 16.59 1.89
C ASP A 17 -2.70 15.59 2.08
N PRO A 18 -3.80 15.97 2.76
CA PRO A 18 -4.92 15.05 3.01
C PRO A 18 -5.58 14.56 1.71
N ARG A 19 -5.49 15.30 0.59
CA ARG A 19 -5.98 14.84 -0.71
C ARG A 19 -5.10 13.71 -1.26
N ASN A 20 -3.79 13.78 -1.01
CA ASN A 20 -2.85 12.74 -1.38
C ASN A 20 -3.08 11.49 -0.51
N ILE A 21 -3.25 11.66 0.80
CA ILE A 21 -3.57 10.54 1.70
C ILE A 21 -4.91 9.88 1.29
N ALA A 22 -5.93 10.68 0.97
CA ALA A 22 -7.23 10.18 0.49
C ALA A 22 -7.11 9.36 -0.81
N SER A 23 -6.26 9.77 -1.75
CA SER A 23 -6.04 8.99 -2.96
C SER A 23 -5.35 7.66 -2.67
N HIS A 24 -4.42 7.61 -1.70
CA HIS A 24 -3.75 6.38 -1.28
C HIS A 24 -4.71 5.37 -0.63
N PHE A 25 -5.73 5.83 0.12
CA PHE A 25 -6.77 4.95 0.67
C PHE A 25 -7.53 4.15 -0.39
N ILE A 26 -7.53 4.59 -1.65
CA ILE A 26 -8.20 3.89 -2.76
C ILE A 26 -7.16 3.24 -3.68
N GLY A 27 -6.14 4.00 -4.09
CA GLY A 27 -5.17 3.57 -5.08
C GLY A 27 -4.28 2.42 -4.61
N ILE A 28 -3.83 2.42 -3.36
CA ILE A 28 -2.98 1.34 -2.83
C ILE A 28 -3.76 0.02 -2.74
N PRO A 29 -4.96 -0.06 -2.14
CA PRO A 29 -5.73 -1.31 -2.13
C PRO A 29 -5.97 -1.88 -3.53
N LEU A 30 -6.32 -1.02 -4.50
CA LEU A 30 -6.48 -1.45 -5.89
C LEU A 30 -5.19 -2.06 -6.47
N ILE A 31 -4.05 -1.42 -6.24
CA ILE A 31 -2.76 -1.93 -6.73
C ILE A 31 -2.35 -3.23 -6.02
N VAL A 32 -2.56 -3.33 -4.71
CA VAL A 32 -2.26 -4.57 -3.95
C VAL A 32 -3.08 -5.74 -4.48
N VAL A 33 -4.39 -5.56 -4.67
CA VAL A 33 -5.28 -6.59 -5.24
C VAL A 33 -4.92 -6.89 -6.70
N ALA A 34 -4.58 -5.87 -7.50
CA ALA A 34 -4.16 -6.06 -8.88
C ALA A 34 -2.88 -6.90 -9.01
N VAL A 35 -1.86 -6.58 -8.19
CA VAL A 35 -0.60 -7.34 -8.14
C VAL A 35 -0.86 -8.77 -7.69
N ALA A 36 -1.67 -8.97 -6.65
CA ALA A 36 -2.07 -10.30 -6.21
C ALA A 36 -2.77 -11.07 -7.34
N ALA A 37 -3.75 -10.48 -8.01
CA ALA A 37 -4.47 -11.12 -9.12
C ALA A 37 -3.57 -11.51 -10.28
N LEU A 38 -2.71 -10.61 -10.75
CA LEU A 38 -1.79 -10.88 -11.85
C LEU A 38 -0.78 -11.97 -11.48
N LEU A 39 -0.28 -11.96 -10.24
CA LEU A 39 0.68 -12.95 -9.75
C LEU A 39 0.03 -14.27 -9.33
N SER A 40 -1.30 -14.36 -9.23
CA SER A 40 -2.02 -15.59 -8.89
C SER A 40 -2.25 -16.52 -10.09
N ARG A 41 -2.03 -16.06 -11.33
CA ARG A 41 -2.31 -16.87 -12.54
C ARG A 41 -1.34 -18.03 -12.74
N PRO A 42 -0.02 -17.89 -12.54
CA PRO A 42 0.86 -19.05 -12.45
C PRO A 42 0.56 -19.74 -11.12
N GLU A 43 -0.04 -20.93 -11.17
CA GLU A 43 -0.33 -21.72 -9.99
C GLU A 43 0.16 -23.16 -10.12
N TRP A 44 0.63 -23.70 -9.00
CA TRP A 44 1.04 -25.09 -8.86
C TRP A 44 0.30 -25.71 -7.68
N PRO A 45 -0.45 -26.81 -7.89
CA PRO A 45 -1.03 -27.54 -6.77
C PRO A 45 0.08 -28.25 -5.99
N LEU A 46 0.21 -27.98 -4.69
CA LEU A 46 1.11 -28.72 -3.79
C LEU A 46 0.40 -29.05 -2.48
N ALA A 47 0.28 -30.33 -2.16
CA ALA A 47 -0.35 -30.81 -0.91
C ALA A 47 -1.75 -30.22 -0.64
N GLY A 48 -2.55 -30.01 -1.70
CA GLY A 48 -3.89 -29.40 -1.60
C GLY A 48 -3.90 -27.88 -1.50
N LEU A 49 -2.74 -27.21 -1.56
CA LEU A 49 -2.60 -25.77 -1.57
C LEU A 49 -2.30 -25.26 -2.98
N TRP A 50 -2.85 -24.09 -3.33
CA TRP A 50 -2.51 -23.36 -4.55
C TRP A 50 -1.29 -22.49 -4.29
N LEU A 51 -0.13 -22.95 -4.74
CA LEU A 51 1.08 -22.13 -4.69
C LEU A 51 1.14 -21.23 -5.90
N SER A 52 1.25 -19.92 -5.67
CA SER A 52 1.43 -18.91 -6.71
C SER A 52 2.52 -17.92 -6.31
N PRO A 53 3.13 -17.19 -7.26
CA PRO A 53 4.01 -16.07 -6.95
C PRO A 53 3.36 -15.05 -6.01
N ALA A 54 2.05 -14.83 -6.11
CA ALA A 54 1.30 -13.95 -5.21
C ALA A 54 1.41 -14.39 -3.74
N LEU A 55 1.28 -15.70 -3.47
CA LEU A 55 1.40 -16.25 -2.12
C LEU A 55 2.81 -16.03 -1.56
N ILE A 56 3.85 -16.25 -2.37
CA ILE A 56 5.25 -16.04 -1.95
C ILE A 56 5.47 -14.57 -1.57
N VAL A 57 5.02 -13.65 -2.42
CA VAL A 57 5.12 -12.20 -2.14
C VAL A 57 4.36 -11.83 -0.87
N ALA A 58 3.15 -12.37 -0.67
CA ALA A 58 2.35 -12.13 0.53
C ALA A 58 3.02 -12.65 1.80
N LEU A 59 3.65 -13.83 1.76
CA LEU A 59 4.37 -14.40 2.91
C LEU A 59 5.62 -13.59 3.27
N LEU A 60 6.38 -13.13 2.26
CA LEU A 60 7.53 -12.24 2.47
C LEU A 60 7.09 -10.90 3.05
N ALA A 61 5.98 -10.34 2.56
CA ALA A 61 5.40 -9.10 3.09
C ALA A 61 4.90 -9.28 4.53
N ALA A 62 4.18 -10.38 4.81
CA ALA A 62 3.73 -10.75 6.15
C ALA A 62 4.91 -10.85 7.13
N TRP A 63 5.97 -11.56 6.74
CA TRP A 63 7.20 -11.65 7.53
C TRP A 63 7.81 -10.27 7.81
N PHE A 64 7.90 -9.41 6.80
CA PHE A 64 8.37 -8.03 6.96
C PHE A 64 7.52 -7.24 7.97
N TYR A 65 6.19 -7.25 7.84
CA TYR A 65 5.31 -6.50 8.73
C TYR A 65 5.31 -7.04 10.17
N LEU A 66 5.31 -8.36 10.36
CA LEU A 66 5.41 -9.00 11.67
C LEU A 66 6.71 -8.67 12.39
N ARG A 67 7.80 -8.43 11.65
CA ARG A 67 9.09 -7.98 12.20
C ARG A 67 9.09 -6.50 12.60
N LEU A 68 8.18 -5.69 12.07
CA LEU A 68 8.06 -4.27 12.46
C LEU A 68 7.24 -4.11 13.74
N GLU A 69 6.06 -4.72 13.79
CA GLU A 69 5.17 -4.67 14.95
C GLU A 69 4.13 -5.79 14.84
N LEU A 70 3.86 -6.49 15.95
CA LEU A 70 3.05 -7.72 15.92
C LEU A 70 1.59 -7.45 15.51
N ALA A 71 0.92 -6.46 16.11
CA ALA A 71 -0.50 -6.23 15.88
C ALA A 71 -0.78 -5.73 14.45
N LEU A 72 -0.02 -4.75 13.95
CA LEU A 72 -0.09 -4.32 12.55
C LEU A 72 0.37 -5.45 11.61
N GLY A 73 1.38 -6.22 11.99
CA GLY A 73 1.86 -7.36 11.22
C GLY A 73 0.81 -8.45 11.01
N VAL A 74 0.06 -8.81 12.05
CA VAL A 74 -1.06 -9.76 11.97
C VAL A 74 -2.16 -9.21 11.08
N LEU A 75 -2.57 -7.96 11.29
CA LEU A 75 -3.61 -7.32 10.47
C LEU A 75 -3.20 -7.28 8.99
N MET A 76 -1.97 -6.85 8.70
CA MET A 76 -1.45 -6.83 7.34
C MET A 76 -1.38 -8.23 6.73
N SER A 77 -1.00 -9.26 7.50
CA SER A 77 -0.97 -10.65 7.03
C SER A 77 -2.37 -11.13 6.60
N VAL A 78 -3.40 -10.79 7.36
CA VAL A 78 -4.80 -11.06 7.00
C VAL A 78 -5.18 -10.32 5.72
N LEU A 79 -4.88 -9.03 5.61
CA LEU A 79 -5.20 -8.23 4.42
C LEU A 79 -4.46 -8.73 3.16
N MET A 80 -3.21 -9.16 3.29
CA MET A 80 -2.47 -9.78 2.19
C MET A 80 -3.09 -11.13 1.81
N GLY A 81 -3.47 -11.95 2.79
CA GLY A 81 -4.19 -13.20 2.54
C GLY A 81 -5.52 -13.00 1.79
N LEU A 82 -6.31 -12.01 2.20
CA LEU A 82 -7.55 -11.62 1.51
C LEU A 82 -7.28 -11.12 0.08
N SER A 83 -6.20 -10.37 -0.13
CA SER A 83 -5.80 -9.89 -1.46
C SER A 83 -5.39 -11.05 -2.37
N VAL A 84 -4.62 -12.02 -1.86
CA VAL A 84 -4.25 -13.25 -2.59
C VAL A 84 -5.49 -14.09 -2.89
N TRP A 85 -6.42 -14.23 -1.94
CA TRP A 85 -7.67 -14.94 -2.17
C TRP A 85 -8.51 -14.29 -3.29
N ALA A 86 -8.73 -12.98 -3.22
CA ALA A 86 -9.41 -12.23 -4.28
C ALA A 86 -8.67 -12.35 -5.62
N GLY A 87 -7.33 -12.31 -5.58
CA GLY A 87 -6.47 -12.50 -6.74
C GLY A 87 -6.63 -13.88 -7.38
N HIS A 88 -6.71 -14.94 -6.57
CA HIS A 88 -6.96 -16.30 -7.03
C HIS A 88 -8.35 -16.46 -7.66
N VAL A 89 -9.39 -15.89 -7.04
CA VAL A 89 -10.76 -15.88 -7.61
C VAL A 89 -10.79 -15.22 -8.99
N LEU A 90 -10.09 -14.09 -9.16
CA LEU A 90 -9.99 -13.40 -10.45
C LEU A 90 -9.12 -14.18 -11.44
N ALA A 91 -8.03 -14.80 -10.97
CA ALA A 91 -7.15 -15.62 -11.78
C ALA A 91 -7.81 -16.92 -12.27
N ALA A 92 -8.87 -17.39 -11.63
CA ALA A 92 -9.67 -18.53 -12.10
C ALA A 92 -10.62 -18.17 -13.27
N GLN A 93 -10.81 -16.88 -13.57
CA GLN A 93 -11.67 -16.44 -14.67
C GLN A 93 -11.01 -16.64 -16.04
N SER A 94 -11.74 -16.34 -17.12
CA SER A 94 -11.18 -16.36 -18.47
C SER A 94 -9.98 -15.40 -18.58
N THR A 95 -9.02 -15.71 -19.48
CA THR A 95 -7.82 -14.87 -19.67
C THR A 95 -8.17 -13.38 -19.91
N PRO A 96 -9.17 -13.03 -20.74
CA PRO A 96 -9.55 -11.63 -20.93
C PRO A 96 -10.04 -10.96 -19.63
N VAL A 97 -10.85 -11.63 -18.83
CA VAL A 97 -11.39 -11.08 -17.56
C VAL A 97 -10.27 -10.89 -16.54
N TRP A 98 -9.43 -11.90 -16.35
CA TRP A 98 -8.27 -11.81 -15.45
C TRP A 98 -7.32 -10.68 -15.85
N LEU A 99 -6.91 -10.64 -17.12
CA LEU A 99 -5.90 -9.70 -17.59
C LEU A 99 -6.43 -8.26 -17.58
N SER A 100 -7.65 -8.04 -18.09
CA SER A 100 -8.26 -6.70 -18.08
C SER A 100 -8.60 -6.22 -16.67
N GLY A 101 -9.09 -7.10 -15.79
CA GLY A 101 -9.36 -6.78 -14.39
C GLY A 101 -8.08 -6.43 -13.63
N GLY A 102 -7.05 -7.27 -13.75
CA GLY A 102 -5.75 -7.06 -13.11
C GLY A 102 -5.06 -5.78 -13.59
N ILE A 103 -4.88 -5.62 -14.92
CA ILE A 103 -4.26 -4.41 -15.48
C ILE A 103 -5.11 -3.17 -15.21
N GLY A 104 -6.45 -3.29 -15.35
CA GLY A 104 -7.38 -2.19 -15.11
C GLY A 104 -7.27 -1.64 -13.68
N MET A 105 -7.33 -2.51 -12.67
CA MET A 105 -7.14 -2.11 -11.27
C MET A 105 -5.76 -1.49 -11.03
N PHE A 106 -4.70 -2.06 -11.62
CA PHE A 106 -3.34 -1.55 -11.49
C PHE A 106 -3.21 -0.12 -12.05
N VAL A 107 -3.67 0.08 -13.29
CA VAL A 107 -3.60 1.38 -13.97
C VAL A 107 -4.46 2.42 -13.26
N VAL A 108 -5.70 2.08 -12.92
CA VAL A 108 -6.62 3.00 -12.22
C VAL A 108 -6.05 3.38 -10.85
N GLY A 109 -5.54 2.40 -10.08
CA GLY A 109 -4.93 2.65 -8.78
C GLY A 109 -3.72 3.61 -8.88
N TRP A 110 -2.89 3.45 -9.91
CA TRP A 110 -1.76 4.36 -10.14
C TRP A 110 -2.18 5.76 -10.56
N VAL A 111 -3.17 5.88 -11.46
CA VAL A 111 -3.72 7.19 -11.85
C VAL A 111 -4.22 7.95 -10.62
N ILE A 112 -4.96 7.28 -9.73
CA ILE A 112 -5.43 7.87 -8.47
C ILE A 112 -4.25 8.33 -7.59
N GLN A 113 -3.22 7.49 -7.43
CA GLN A 113 -2.03 7.88 -6.65
C GLN A 113 -1.29 9.08 -7.28
N PHE A 114 -1.10 9.12 -8.60
CA PHE A 114 -0.45 10.23 -9.28
C PHE A 114 -1.22 11.54 -9.12
N VAL A 115 -2.57 11.51 -9.15
CA VAL A 115 -3.40 12.68 -8.84
C VAL A 115 -3.17 13.15 -7.40
N GLY A 116 -3.05 12.24 -6.45
CA GLY A 116 -2.65 12.57 -5.08
C GLY A 116 -1.30 13.26 -4.99
N HIS A 117 -0.29 12.69 -5.65
CA HIS A 117 1.06 13.22 -5.71
C HIS A 117 1.16 14.59 -6.39
N TYR A 118 0.28 14.86 -7.36
CA TYR A 118 0.13 16.19 -7.93
C TYR A 118 -0.28 17.22 -6.87
N TYR A 119 -1.24 16.90 -5.99
CA TYR A 119 -1.60 17.79 -4.87
C TYR A 119 -0.48 17.98 -3.85
N GLU A 120 0.34 16.94 -3.66
CA GLU A 120 1.50 17.00 -2.78
C GLU A 120 2.64 17.84 -3.38
N GLY A 121 2.76 17.90 -4.72
CA GLY A 121 3.91 18.50 -5.39
C GLY A 121 5.21 17.69 -5.24
N LYS A 122 5.08 16.39 -4.94
CA LYS A 122 6.20 15.45 -4.80
C LYS A 122 5.97 14.25 -5.69
N LYS A 123 7.05 13.74 -6.29
CA LYS A 123 7.02 12.44 -6.98
C LYS A 123 6.70 11.31 -5.99
N PRO A 124 6.19 10.16 -6.47
CA PRO A 124 5.98 9.01 -5.61
C PRO A 124 7.24 8.56 -4.88
N ALA A 125 7.10 8.18 -3.62
CA ALA A 125 8.24 7.82 -2.76
C ALA A 125 9.07 6.65 -3.33
N PHE A 126 8.45 5.71 -4.05
CA PHE A 126 9.15 4.57 -4.64
C PHE A 126 10.15 4.94 -5.73
N VAL A 127 10.04 6.16 -6.29
CA VAL A 127 11.00 6.66 -7.27
C VAL A 127 12.36 6.93 -6.62
N ASP A 128 12.38 7.29 -5.33
CA ASP A 128 13.61 7.48 -4.54
C ASP A 128 14.02 6.21 -3.79
N ASP A 129 13.05 5.45 -3.28
CA ASP A 129 13.30 4.25 -2.47
C ASP A 129 12.23 3.20 -2.73
N VAL A 130 12.60 2.10 -3.43
CA VAL A 130 11.67 1.02 -3.80
C VAL A 130 10.94 0.41 -2.59
N SER A 131 11.50 0.51 -1.38
CA SER A 131 10.81 0.06 -0.17
C SER A 131 9.51 0.83 0.11
N GLY A 132 9.31 2.01 -0.50
CA GLY A 132 8.05 2.72 -0.49
C GLY A 132 6.87 1.87 -1.00
N LEU A 133 7.09 0.90 -1.87
CA LEU A 133 6.03 -0.01 -2.35
C LEU A 133 5.49 -0.93 -1.25
N ILE A 134 6.35 -1.44 -0.37
CA ILE A 134 5.94 -2.29 0.76
C ILE A 134 5.50 -1.44 1.97
N VAL A 135 6.03 -0.23 2.13
CA VAL A 135 5.61 0.66 3.24
C VAL A 135 4.24 1.31 2.97
N GLY A 136 3.88 1.58 1.71
CA GLY A 136 2.60 2.20 1.35
C GLY A 136 1.36 1.50 1.94
N PRO A 137 1.17 0.18 1.74
CA PRO A 137 0.05 -0.57 2.33
C PRO A 137 -0.03 -0.43 3.84
N LEU A 138 1.11 -0.50 4.53
CA LEU A 138 1.18 -0.31 5.98
C LEU A 138 0.83 1.12 6.39
N PHE A 139 1.27 2.12 5.62
CA PHE A 139 0.92 3.52 5.84
C PHE A 139 -0.59 3.76 5.76
N VAL A 140 -1.28 3.17 4.77
CA VAL A 140 -2.75 3.27 4.66
C VAL A 140 -3.46 2.68 5.89
N VAL A 141 -2.99 1.54 6.40
CA VAL A 141 -3.56 0.95 7.62
C VAL A 141 -3.27 1.80 8.85
N ALA A 142 -2.08 2.38 8.96
CA ALA A 142 -1.75 3.30 10.06
C ALA A 142 -2.62 4.56 10.02
N GLU A 143 -2.77 5.20 8.86
CA GLU A 143 -3.66 6.36 8.68
C GLU A 143 -5.13 6.00 8.97
N LEU A 144 -5.60 4.80 8.58
CA LEU A 144 -6.94 4.34 8.96
C LEU A 144 -7.09 4.24 10.48
N ALA A 145 -6.11 3.66 11.16
CA ALA A 145 -6.11 3.56 12.61
C ALA A 145 -6.16 4.96 13.25
N PHE A 146 -5.43 5.94 12.72
CA PHE A 146 -5.47 7.32 13.20
C PHE A 146 -6.83 7.98 13.00
N LEU A 147 -7.49 7.75 11.85
CA LEU A 147 -8.85 8.24 11.59
C LEU A 147 -9.88 7.63 12.54
N LEU A 148 -9.65 6.39 12.99
CA LEU A 148 -10.49 5.71 13.97
C LEU A 148 -10.16 6.10 15.43
N GLY A 149 -9.25 7.04 15.65
CA GLY A 149 -8.83 7.45 17.00
C GLY A 149 -8.00 6.39 17.72
N LEU A 150 -7.28 5.55 16.98
CA LEU A 150 -6.34 4.56 17.51
C LEU A 150 -4.89 5.02 17.29
N ARG A 151 -3.94 4.39 17.99
CA ARG A 151 -2.49 4.56 17.76
C ARG A 151 -1.98 6.02 17.86
N HIS A 152 -2.54 6.81 18.78
CA HIS A 152 -2.16 8.23 18.99
C HIS A 152 -0.64 8.43 19.17
N GLU A 153 0.03 7.63 20.00
CA GLU A 153 1.48 7.74 20.20
C GLU A 153 2.28 7.55 18.91
N LEU A 154 1.88 6.59 18.06
CA LEU A 154 2.52 6.37 16.77
C LEU A 154 2.31 7.56 15.83
N LYS A 155 1.09 8.11 15.82
CA LYS A 155 0.75 9.32 15.05
C LYS A 155 1.63 10.50 15.47
N GLU A 156 1.73 10.76 16.77
CA GLU A 156 2.54 11.85 17.33
C GLU A 156 4.03 11.71 16.96
N GLN A 157 4.59 10.51 17.08
CA GLN A 157 5.98 10.24 16.71
C GLN A 157 6.24 10.48 15.21
N ILE A 158 5.28 10.10 14.37
CA ILE A 158 5.34 10.30 12.93
C ILE A 158 5.23 11.81 12.59
N GLU A 159 4.29 12.53 13.20
CA GLU A 159 4.11 13.98 12.98
C GLU A 159 5.31 14.79 13.48
N HIS A 160 5.91 14.40 14.60
CA HIS A 160 7.15 15.02 15.10
C HIS A 160 8.30 14.93 14.08
N ARG A 161 8.36 13.86 13.28
CA ARG A 161 9.44 13.63 12.31
C ARG A 161 9.14 14.14 10.90
N SER A 162 7.88 14.09 10.48
CA SER A 162 7.47 14.36 9.10
C SER A 162 6.55 15.57 8.92
N GLY A 163 6.23 16.26 10.03
CA GLY A 163 5.29 17.37 10.08
C GLY A 163 3.83 16.90 10.16
N PRO A 164 2.91 17.83 10.48
CA PRO A 164 1.49 17.52 10.56
C PRO A 164 0.90 17.31 9.15
N VAL A 165 -0.26 16.65 9.10
CA VAL A 165 -1.09 16.62 7.88
C VAL A 165 -1.63 18.02 7.62
N ALA A 166 -1.34 18.57 6.44
CA ALA A 166 -1.76 19.92 6.07
C ALA A 166 -1.96 20.02 4.56
N ARG A 167 -3.00 20.75 4.14
CA ARG A 167 -3.21 21.03 2.71
C ARG A 167 -2.12 21.95 2.19
N ARG A 168 -1.51 21.58 1.06
CA ARG A 168 -0.56 22.43 0.35
C ARG A 168 -1.26 23.42 -0.56
N ASN A 169 -0.80 24.66 -0.51
CA ASN A 169 -1.18 25.69 -1.47
C ASN A 169 -0.45 25.42 -2.79
N LEU A 170 -1.23 25.13 -3.84
CA LEU A 170 -0.71 24.88 -5.19
C LEU A 170 -0.39 26.17 -5.97
N LYS A 171 -0.49 27.34 -5.33
CA LYS A 171 -0.13 28.60 -6.01
C LYS A 171 1.34 28.53 -6.43
N PRO A 172 1.68 28.88 -7.69
CA PRO A 172 3.06 29.05 -8.09
C PRO A 172 3.75 30.01 -7.12
N ARG A 173 4.99 29.73 -6.73
CA ARG A 173 5.81 30.76 -6.08
C ARG A 173 5.92 31.90 -7.10
N GLU A 174 5.43 33.08 -6.75
CA GLU A 174 5.78 34.28 -7.50
C GLU A 174 7.30 34.37 -7.48
N VAL A 175 7.90 34.30 -8.67
CA VAL A 175 9.34 34.44 -8.90
C VAL A 175 9.67 35.92 -8.96
#